data_AF-A0A8C7YL03-F1
#
_entry.id   AF-A0A8C7YL03-F1
#
_cell.length_a   1.000
_cell.length_b   1.000
_cell.length_c   1.000
_cell.angle_alpha   90.00
_cell.angle_beta   90.00
_cell.angle_gamma   90.00
#
_symmetry.space_group_name_H-M   'P 1'
#
loop_
_entity.id
_entity.type
_entity.pdbx_description
1 polymer ?
#
loop_
_entity_poly.entity_id
_entity_poly.type
_entity_poly.pdbx_seq_one_letter_code
_entity_poly.pdbx_strand_id
1 'polypeptide(L)'
;MQCDIKFDFMKRKHHCRRCGRCFCDKCSSKKVALERMCFVDPVRHCADCSLVSQKEADFFDKQLKVLIAGGTFSVTPGESEKSEVMTCRLTSHHLFLLLDGETRFEVPVSRISSMQILTDAASPGESSRPSGIVLHYKQMAHTDTQQLRMDVTEDKKGPAWLAAMYKAAKMMKSSGDP
;
A
#
# COMPACT_ATOMS: atom_id res chain seq x y z
N MET A 1 9.57 -14.33 -25.28
CA MET A 1 10.85 -13.57 -25.14
C MET A 1 10.52 -12.11 -25.30
N GLN A 2 11.12 -11.20 -24.54
CA GLN A 2 10.68 -9.78 -24.49
C GLN A 2 11.80 -8.75 -24.70
N CYS A 3 12.87 -9.15 -25.38
CA CYS A 3 13.85 -8.20 -25.91
C CYS A 3 14.14 -8.56 -27.36
N ASP A 4 14.36 -7.56 -28.20
CA ASP A 4 14.54 -7.67 -29.65
C ASP A 4 15.93 -8.19 -30.06
N ILE A 5 16.43 -9.19 -29.35
CA ILE A 5 17.68 -9.86 -29.69
C ILE A 5 17.45 -11.34 -29.99
N LYS A 6 18.14 -11.83 -31.02
CA LYS A 6 18.31 -13.27 -31.22
C LYS A 6 19.32 -13.79 -30.20
N PHE A 7 18.92 -14.81 -29.45
CA PHE A 7 19.81 -15.52 -28.54
C PHE A 7 20.61 -16.56 -29.32
N ASP A 8 21.88 -16.71 -28.96
CA ASP A 8 22.83 -17.65 -29.55
C ASP A 8 23.82 -18.12 -28.47
N PHE A 9 24.88 -18.82 -28.86
CA PHE A 9 25.89 -19.31 -27.91
C PHE A 9 26.62 -18.20 -27.13
N MET A 10 26.77 -17.01 -27.73
CA MET A 10 27.38 -15.85 -27.09
C MET A 10 26.36 -15.02 -26.30
N LYS A 11 25.13 -14.90 -26.82
CA LYS A 11 24.01 -14.18 -26.21
C LYS A 11 23.12 -15.14 -25.45
N ARG A 12 23.50 -15.39 -24.19
CA ARG A 12 22.76 -16.28 -23.28
C ARG A 12 21.41 -15.69 -22.85
N LYS A 13 20.50 -16.60 -22.50
CA LYS A 13 19.15 -16.31 -22.00
C LYS A 13 19.18 -16.06 -20.49
N HIS A 14 18.45 -15.04 -20.04
CA HIS A 14 18.32 -14.69 -18.62
C HIS A 14 16.86 -14.46 -18.23
N HIS A 15 16.40 -15.11 -17.18
CA HIS A 15 15.03 -14.93 -16.69
C HIS A 15 14.94 -13.78 -15.67
N CYS A 16 13.93 -12.94 -15.79
CA CYS A 16 13.52 -12.04 -14.71
C CYS A 16 12.86 -12.87 -13.60
N ARG A 17 13.32 -12.75 -12.36
CA ARG A 17 12.77 -13.52 -11.23
C ARG A 17 11.37 -13.06 -10.80
N ARG A 18 10.97 -11.83 -11.15
CA ARG A 18 9.63 -11.29 -10.84
C ARG A 18 8.57 -11.68 -11.87
N CYS A 19 8.85 -11.56 -13.17
CA CYS A 19 7.87 -11.84 -14.23
C CYS A 19 8.11 -13.15 -14.99
N GLY A 20 9.19 -13.88 -14.71
CA GLY A 20 9.54 -15.15 -15.37
C GLY A 20 10.00 -15.03 -16.84
N ARG A 21 9.79 -13.88 -17.50
CA ARG A 21 10.12 -13.70 -18.91
C ARG A 21 11.63 -13.72 -19.16
N CYS A 22 12.02 -14.10 -20.38
CA CYS A 22 13.41 -14.24 -20.81
C CYS A 22 13.93 -12.99 -21.54
N PHE A 23 15.13 -12.55 -21.15
CA PHE A 23 15.84 -11.34 -21.57
C PHE A 23 17.33 -11.63 -21.79
N CYS A 24 18.03 -10.67 -22.40
CA CYS A 24 19.48 -10.64 -22.43
C CYS A 24 20.07 -10.02 -21.16
N ASP A 25 21.39 -10.09 -20.99
CA ASP A 25 22.05 -9.50 -19.81
C ASP A 25 21.78 -7.99 -19.71
N LYS A 26 21.90 -7.24 -20.82
CA LYS A 26 21.63 -5.79 -20.86
C LYS A 26 20.20 -5.43 -20.44
N CYS A 27 19.19 -6.17 -20.94
CA CYS A 27 17.78 -5.92 -20.62
C CYS A 27 17.38 -6.42 -19.22
N SER A 28 18.27 -7.13 -18.53
CA SER A 28 18.03 -7.66 -17.19
C SER A 28 19.24 -7.52 -16.27
N SER A 29 19.99 -6.42 -16.39
CA SER A 29 21.30 -6.26 -15.74
C SER A 29 21.21 -5.98 -14.24
N LYS A 30 20.05 -5.51 -13.77
CA LYS A 30 19.84 -5.13 -12.37
C LYS A 30 19.51 -6.34 -11.50
N LYS A 31 20.11 -6.36 -10.31
CA LYS A 31 19.69 -7.23 -9.21
C LYS A 31 18.99 -6.39 -8.15
N VAL A 32 17.79 -6.79 -7.75
CA VAL A 32 16.96 -6.06 -6.76
C VAL A 32 16.46 -7.05 -5.71
N ALA A 33 16.35 -6.61 -4.46
CA ALA A 33 15.77 -7.42 -3.39
C ALA A 33 14.30 -7.75 -3.72
N LEU A 34 13.88 -8.98 -3.39
CA LEU A 34 12.51 -9.46 -3.60
C LEU A 34 12.04 -10.28 -2.39
N GLU A 35 12.00 -9.61 -1.24
CA GLU A 35 11.75 -10.21 0.08
C GLU A 35 10.40 -10.93 0.16
N ARG A 36 9.35 -10.40 -0.49
CA ARG A 36 8.01 -11.02 -0.53
C ARG A 36 7.98 -12.39 -1.21
N MET A 37 8.96 -12.69 -2.06
CA MET A 37 9.11 -14.01 -2.69
C MET A 37 10.16 -14.87 -1.97
N CYS A 38 10.52 -14.51 -0.73
CA CYS A 38 11.47 -15.23 0.13
C CYS A 38 12.88 -15.37 -0.47
N PHE A 39 13.28 -14.46 -1.37
CA PHE A 39 14.67 -14.37 -1.79
C PHE A 39 15.49 -13.61 -0.75
N VAL A 40 16.54 -14.25 -0.24
CA VAL A 40 17.49 -13.64 0.70
C VAL A 40 18.37 -12.60 -0.02
N ASP A 41 18.89 -12.97 -1.19
CA ASP A 41 19.79 -12.11 -1.97
C ASP A 41 19.07 -11.36 -3.09
N PRO A 42 19.60 -10.19 -3.51
CA PRO A 42 19.10 -9.49 -4.69
C PRO A 42 19.09 -10.36 -5.95
N VAL A 43 17.95 -10.42 -6.63
CA VAL A 43 17.71 -11.29 -7.80
C VAL A 43 17.58 -10.50 -9.09
N ARG A 44 17.90 -11.16 -10.20
CA ARG A 44 17.91 -10.56 -11.54
C ARG A 44 16.52 -10.16 -12.00
N HIS A 45 16.31 -8.87 -12.29
CA HIS A 45 15.07 -8.32 -12.83
C HIS A 45 15.28 -7.72 -14.23
N CYS A 46 14.24 -7.76 -15.07
CA CYS A 46 14.22 -6.92 -16.26
C CYS A 46 14.12 -5.44 -15.90
N ALA A 47 14.38 -4.55 -16.86
CA ALA A 47 14.31 -3.10 -16.66
C ALA A 47 13.01 -2.67 -15.97
N ASP A 48 11.85 -3.10 -16.47
CA ASP A 48 10.54 -2.72 -15.92
C ASP A 48 10.33 -3.24 -14.50
N CYS A 49 10.57 -4.55 -14.29
CA CYS A 49 10.41 -5.17 -12.97
C CYS A 49 11.38 -4.59 -11.93
N SER A 50 12.57 -4.13 -12.35
CA SER A 50 13.51 -3.50 -11.43
C SER A 50 12.94 -2.20 -10.87
N LEU A 51 12.29 -1.38 -11.70
CA LEU A 51 11.69 -0.12 -11.28
C LEU A 51 10.52 -0.34 -10.33
N VAL A 52 9.68 -1.35 -10.62
CA VAL A 52 8.54 -1.67 -9.76
C VAL A 52 9.02 -2.16 -8.39
N SER A 53 9.95 -3.11 -8.34
CA SER A 53 10.47 -3.63 -7.07
C SER A 53 11.21 -2.59 -6.25
N GLN A 54 11.89 -1.63 -6.89
CA GLN A 54 12.54 -0.54 -6.18
C GLN A 54 11.52 0.40 -5.53
N LYS A 55 10.46 0.76 -6.27
CA LYS A 55 9.33 1.54 -5.71
C LYS A 55 8.62 0.81 -4.58
N GLU A 56 8.45 -0.51 -4.70
CA GLU A 56 7.90 -1.36 -3.65
C GLU A 56 8.77 -1.32 -2.40
N ALA A 57 10.08 -1.55 -2.53
CA ALA A 57 11.02 -1.51 -1.41
C ALA A 57 11.05 -0.15 -0.70
N ASP A 58 11.11 0.95 -1.47
CA ASP A 58 11.09 2.30 -0.91
C ASP A 58 9.80 2.60 -0.14
N PHE A 59 8.66 2.08 -0.62
CA PHE A 59 7.40 2.17 0.10
C PHE A 59 7.44 1.38 1.41
N PHE A 60 7.87 0.12 1.39
CA PHE A 60 7.91 -0.71 2.59
C PHE A 60 8.86 -0.14 3.64
N ASP A 61 10.05 0.30 3.26
CA ASP A 61 11.01 0.83 4.24
C ASP A 61 10.50 2.09 4.97
N LYS A 62 9.79 2.96 4.25
CA LYS A 62 9.37 4.28 4.77
C LYS A 62 7.95 4.30 5.31
N GLN A 63 6.98 3.75 4.57
CA GLN A 63 5.57 3.88 4.89
C GLN A 63 5.11 2.82 5.88
N LEU A 64 5.68 1.62 5.85
CA LEU A 64 5.25 0.53 6.73
C LEU A 64 5.46 0.85 8.21
N LYS A 65 6.62 1.45 8.54
CA LYS A 65 6.94 1.90 9.90
C LYS A 65 5.93 2.94 10.39
N VAL A 66 5.53 3.87 9.53
CA VAL A 66 4.50 4.88 9.85
C VAL A 66 3.14 4.22 10.08
N LEU A 67 2.76 3.26 9.22
CA LEU A 67 1.47 2.57 9.33
C LEU A 67 1.37 1.72 10.62
N ILE A 68 2.45 1.04 11.01
CA ILE A 68 2.52 0.24 12.24
C ILE A 68 2.56 1.11 13.49
N ALA A 69 3.28 2.25 13.44
CA ALA A 69 3.32 3.19 14.56
C ALA A 69 1.94 3.76 14.90
N GLY A 70 1.09 3.92 13.88
CA GLY A 70 -0.28 4.38 14.03
C GLY A 70 -0.44 5.89 14.16
N GLY A 71 -1.69 6.33 14.18
CA GLY A 71 -2.10 7.71 14.43
C GLY A 71 -3.46 7.77 15.10
N THR A 72 -3.79 8.93 15.68
CA THR A 72 -5.08 9.14 16.36
C THR A 72 -6.07 9.84 15.44
N PHE A 73 -7.29 9.29 15.38
CA PHE A 73 -8.34 9.72 14.47
C PHE A 73 -9.68 9.82 15.21
N SER A 74 -10.54 10.72 14.75
CA SER A 74 -11.97 10.66 15.06
C SER A 74 -12.63 9.68 14.10
N VAL A 75 -13.21 8.62 14.63
CA VAL A 75 -13.67 7.46 13.85
C VAL A 75 -15.18 7.35 13.93
N THR A 76 -15.82 7.23 12.77
CA THR A 76 -17.26 7.04 12.64
C THR A 76 -17.54 5.73 11.87
N PRO A 77 -18.00 4.67 12.56
CA PRO A 77 -18.38 3.42 11.91
C PRO A 77 -19.73 3.52 11.21
N GLY A 78 -19.82 3.04 9.97
CA GLY A 78 -21.04 3.03 9.17
C GLY A 78 -21.66 4.41 9.00
N GLU A 79 -22.99 4.48 9.14
CA GLU A 79 -23.78 5.72 9.12
C GLU A 79 -24.06 6.26 10.53
N SER A 80 -23.26 5.86 11.53
CA SER A 80 -23.42 6.36 12.91
C SER A 80 -23.22 7.88 12.96
N GLU A 81 -24.02 8.58 13.75
CA GLU A 81 -23.77 10.00 14.07
C GLU A 81 -22.72 10.16 15.18
N LYS A 82 -22.41 9.09 15.90
CA LYS A 82 -21.41 9.09 16.97
C LYS A 82 -20.03 8.80 16.40
N SER A 83 -19.10 9.70 16.70
CA SER A 83 -17.67 9.52 16.46
C SER A 83 -16.94 9.24 17.77
N GLU A 84 -15.87 8.45 17.68
CA GLU A 84 -15.02 8.07 18.80
C GLU A 84 -13.56 8.37 18.45
N VAL A 85 -12.79 8.91 19.39
CA VAL A 85 -11.36 9.12 19.17
C VAL A 85 -10.63 7.79 19.39
N MET A 86 -10.02 7.27 18.33
CA MET A 86 -9.35 5.96 18.35
C MET A 86 -7.92 6.07 17.83
N THR A 87 -7.06 5.16 18.29
CA THR A 87 -5.76 4.92 17.65
C THR A 87 -5.94 3.91 16.54
N CYS A 88 -5.54 4.26 15.31
CA CYS A 88 -5.53 3.35 14.17
C CYS A 88 -4.10 2.98 13.79
N ARG A 89 -3.82 1.68 13.64
CA ARG A 89 -2.52 1.18 13.20
C ARG A 89 -2.63 -0.09 12.36
N LEU A 90 -1.63 -0.33 11.52
CA LEU A 90 -1.45 -1.61 10.85
C LEU A 90 -0.78 -2.62 11.81
N THR A 91 -1.27 -3.86 11.84
CA THR A 91 -0.61 -4.92 12.63
C THR A 91 0.77 -5.26 12.07
N SER A 92 1.65 -5.83 12.91
CA SER A 92 3.03 -6.24 12.51
C SER A 92 3.06 -7.27 11.37
N HIS A 93 2.00 -8.06 11.21
CA HIS A 93 1.84 -9.01 10.11
C HIS A 93 1.17 -8.39 8.88
N HIS A 94 0.78 -7.11 8.95
CA HIS A 94 0.17 -6.32 7.88
C HIS A 94 -1.18 -6.84 7.38
N LEU A 95 -1.86 -7.65 8.18
CA LEU A 95 -3.12 -8.30 7.81
C LEU A 95 -4.36 -7.49 8.23
N PHE A 96 -4.24 -6.67 9.26
CA PHE A 96 -5.35 -5.94 9.85
C PHE A 96 -4.99 -4.49 10.13
N LEU A 97 -5.93 -3.58 9.90
CA LEU A 97 -5.96 -2.29 10.57
C LEU A 97 -6.69 -2.48 11.90
N LEU A 98 -6.00 -2.17 12.98
CA LEU A 98 -6.53 -2.20 14.33
C LEU A 98 -6.94 -0.78 14.73
N LEU A 99 -8.20 -0.61 15.11
CA LEU A 99 -8.72 0.61 15.72
C LEU A 99 -9.01 0.34 17.19
N ASP A 100 -8.38 1.12 18.06
CA ASP A 100 -8.38 0.91 19.52
C ASP A 100 -8.79 2.20 20.24
N GLY A 101 -9.92 2.14 20.94
CA GLY A 101 -10.50 3.21 21.75
C GLY A 101 -11.26 2.62 22.95
N GLU A 102 -12.44 3.14 23.27
CA GLU A 102 -13.41 2.47 24.16
C GLU A 102 -13.86 1.14 23.58
N THR A 103 -14.02 1.11 22.26
CA THR A 103 -14.30 -0.11 21.50
C THR A 103 -13.10 -0.50 20.65
N ARG A 104 -13.05 -1.78 20.25
CA ARG A 104 -11.96 -2.31 19.44
C ARG A 104 -12.50 -2.92 18.15
N PHE A 105 -11.97 -2.46 17.03
CA PHE A 105 -12.32 -2.96 15.70
C PHE A 105 -11.10 -3.44 14.93
N GLU A 106 -11.30 -4.47 14.13
CA GLU A 106 -10.27 -5.01 13.26
C GLU A 106 -10.79 -5.07 11.82
N VAL A 107 -10.12 -4.34 10.93
CA VAL A 107 -10.44 -4.30 9.49
C VAL A 107 -9.41 -5.15 8.74
N PRO A 108 -9.80 -6.29 8.14
CA PRO A 108 -8.87 -7.09 7.34
C PRO A 108 -8.44 -6.31 6.10
N VAL A 109 -7.13 -6.09 5.94
CA VAL A 109 -6.55 -5.34 4.81
C VAL A 109 -6.92 -5.97 3.47
N SER A 110 -6.97 -7.29 3.41
CA SER A 110 -7.35 -8.06 2.21
C SER A 110 -8.82 -7.88 1.80
N ARG A 111 -9.68 -7.35 2.69
CA ARG A 111 -11.10 -7.12 2.44
C ARG A 111 -11.47 -5.65 2.27
N ILE A 112 -10.49 -4.75 2.22
CA ILE A 112 -10.74 -3.34 1.86
C ILE A 112 -11.00 -3.27 0.35
N SER A 113 -12.22 -2.90 -0.02
CA SER A 113 -12.65 -2.80 -1.42
C SER A 113 -12.33 -1.43 -2.03
N SER A 114 -12.41 -0.36 -1.23
CA SER A 114 -12.05 0.98 -1.69
C SER A 114 -11.59 1.88 -0.55
N MET A 115 -10.83 2.92 -0.93
CA MET A 115 -10.41 3.99 -0.03
C MET A 115 -10.60 5.33 -0.73
N GLN A 116 -11.20 6.29 -0.02
CA GLN A 116 -11.40 7.66 -0.48
C GLN A 116 -10.73 8.63 0.51
N ILE A 117 -9.84 9.47 0.01
CA ILE A 117 -9.22 10.53 0.82
C ILE A 117 -10.18 11.71 0.88
N LEU A 118 -10.36 12.23 2.09
CA LEU A 118 -11.08 13.45 2.36
C LEU A 118 -10.08 14.59 2.46
N THR A 119 -10.43 15.75 1.94
CA THR A 119 -9.59 16.94 1.95
C THR A 119 -10.40 18.13 2.40
N ASP A 120 -9.76 19.04 3.13
CA ASP A 120 -10.40 20.30 3.48
C ASP A 120 -10.60 21.18 2.24
N ALA A 121 -11.63 22.03 2.31
CA ALA A 121 -11.89 23.01 1.27
C ALA A 121 -10.66 23.94 1.13
N ALA A 122 -10.00 23.86 -0.03
CA ALA A 122 -8.85 24.71 -0.32
C ALA A 122 -9.31 26.14 -0.58
N SER A 123 -8.59 27.11 0.00
CA SER A 123 -8.68 28.50 -0.43
C SER A 123 -8.04 28.66 -1.82
N PRO A 124 -8.41 29.69 -2.62
CA PRO A 124 -7.84 29.90 -3.94
C PRO A 124 -6.31 30.00 -3.88
N GLY A 125 -5.61 29.04 -4.48
CA GLY A 125 -4.14 29.02 -4.57
C GLY A 125 -3.42 28.11 -3.56
N GLU A 126 -4.12 27.49 -2.60
CA GLU A 126 -3.50 26.53 -1.66
C GLU A 126 -3.79 25.08 -2.06
N SER A 127 -2.82 24.17 -1.87
CA SER A 127 -3.02 22.75 -2.10
C SER A 127 -3.93 22.16 -1.02
N SER A 128 -4.96 21.40 -1.40
CA SER A 128 -5.86 20.77 -0.44
C SER A 128 -5.11 19.79 0.47
N ARG A 129 -5.28 19.95 1.79
CA ARG A 129 -4.65 19.09 2.80
C ARG A 129 -5.56 17.89 3.07
N PRO A 130 -5.02 16.66 3.16
CA PRO A 130 -5.81 15.50 3.57
C PRO A 130 -6.32 15.69 5.00
N SER A 131 -7.63 15.64 5.19
CA SER A 131 -8.30 15.79 6.48
C SER A 131 -8.94 14.51 6.99
N GLY A 132 -9.02 13.47 6.15
CA GLY A 132 -9.54 12.17 6.57
C GLY A 132 -9.46 11.11 5.49
N ILE A 133 -10.01 9.94 5.80
CA ILE A 133 -10.16 8.81 4.89
C ILE A 133 -11.47 8.08 5.16
N VAL A 134 -12.10 7.61 4.10
CA VAL A 134 -13.23 6.68 4.16
C VAL A 134 -12.77 5.34 3.58
N LEU A 135 -12.93 4.28 4.37
CA LEU A 135 -12.65 2.90 3.99
C LEU A 135 -13.96 2.17 3.75
N HIS A 136 -14.04 1.45 2.63
CA HIS A 136 -15.09 0.47 2.40
C HIS A 136 -14.48 -0.92 2.50
N TYR A 137 -15.05 -1.79 3.33
CA TYR A 137 -14.50 -3.11 3.58
C TYR A 137 -15.61 -4.13 3.87
N LYS A 138 -15.27 -5.42 3.77
CA LYS A 138 -16.17 -6.51 4.15
C LYS A 138 -15.67 -7.19 5.42
N GLN A 139 -16.54 -7.39 6.40
CA GLN A 139 -16.21 -8.12 7.61
C GLN A 139 -16.11 -9.63 7.32
N MET A 140 -15.46 -10.41 8.19
CA MET A 140 -15.30 -11.86 7.93
C MET A 140 -16.64 -12.60 7.85
N ALA A 141 -17.59 -12.22 8.70
CA ALA A 141 -18.90 -12.87 8.85
C ALA A 141 -20.01 -12.34 7.93
N HIS A 142 -19.81 -11.20 7.25
CA HIS A 142 -20.85 -10.53 6.47
C HIS A 142 -20.43 -10.29 5.03
N THR A 143 -21.38 -10.39 4.10
CA THR A 143 -21.16 -10.10 2.67
C THR A 143 -21.27 -8.61 2.37
N ASP A 144 -21.97 -7.88 3.23
CA ASP A 144 -22.26 -6.47 3.05
C ASP A 144 -21.02 -5.61 3.25
N THR A 145 -20.93 -4.57 2.42
CA THR A 145 -19.84 -3.62 2.49
C THR A 145 -20.13 -2.65 3.61
N GLN A 146 -19.24 -2.61 4.60
CA GLN A 146 -19.24 -1.66 5.69
C GLN A 146 -18.41 -0.43 5.31
N GLN A 147 -18.76 0.70 5.92
CA GLN A 147 -18.02 1.95 5.78
C GLN A 147 -17.36 2.30 7.11
N LEU A 148 -16.15 2.87 7.05
CA LEU A 148 -15.47 3.43 8.20
C LEU A 148 -14.87 4.77 7.79
N ARG A 149 -15.32 5.85 8.44
CA ARG A 149 -14.75 7.17 8.26
C ARG A 149 -13.77 7.45 9.38
N MET A 150 -12.62 8.03 9.03
CA MET A 150 -11.60 8.46 9.96
C MET A 150 -11.18 9.89 9.60
N ASP A 151 -11.39 10.83 10.51
CA ASP A 151 -10.97 12.22 10.38
C ASP A 151 -9.72 12.48 11.24
N VAL A 152 -8.82 13.31 10.72
CA VAL A 152 -7.60 13.72 11.41
C VAL A 152 -7.95 14.51 12.67
N THR A 153 -7.28 14.19 13.77
CA THR A 153 -7.33 14.97 15.01
C THR A 153 -6.15 15.96 15.08
N GLU A 154 -6.02 16.70 16.17
CA GLU A 154 -4.84 17.57 16.39
C GLU A 154 -3.52 16.79 16.51
N ASP A 155 -3.57 15.46 16.60
CA ASP A 155 -2.40 14.59 16.62
C ASP A 155 -1.59 14.69 15.32
N LYS A 156 -0.29 14.95 15.45
CA LYS A 156 0.64 15.15 14.33
C LYS A 156 0.92 13.86 13.56
N LYS A 157 0.64 12.67 14.12
CA LYS A 157 0.89 11.40 13.43
C LYS A 157 -0.21 11.04 12.43
N GLY A 158 -1.45 11.49 12.69
CA GLY A 158 -2.60 11.25 11.81
C GLY A 158 -2.36 11.60 10.33
N PRO A 159 -1.93 12.83 10.00
CA PRO A 159 -1.64 13.23 8.61
C PRO A 159 -0.58 12.38 7.91
N ALA A 160 0.52 12.06 8.61
CA ALA A 160 1.59 11.23 8.07
C ALA A 160 1.09 9.81 7.79
N TRP A 161 0.24 9.27 8.68
CA TRP A 161 -0.39 7.97 8.53
C TRP A 161 -1.36 7.93 7.35
N LEU A 162 -2.20 8.96 7.15
CA LEU A 162 -3.06 9.07 5.98
C LEU A 162 -2.27 9.13 4.67
N ALA A 163 -1.18 9.91 4.63
CA ALA A 163 -0.31 10.00 3.47
C ALA A 163 0.32 8.63 3.14
N ALA A 164 0.70 7.86 4.16
CA ALA A 164 1.20 6.50 4.01
C ALA A 164 0.12 5.54 3.46
N MET A 165 -1.10 5.59 4.00
CA MET A 165 -2.23 4.79 3.50
C MET A 165 -2.58 5.11 2.05
N TYR A 166 -2.58 6.39 1.68
CA TYR A 166 -2.86 6.80 0.31
C TYR A 166 -1.83 6.23 -0.69
N LYS A 167 -0.55 6.26 -0.33
CA LYS A 167 0.51 5.62 -1.12
C LYS A 167 0.29 4.10 -1.22
N ALA A 168 -0.14 3.47 -0.13
CA ALA A 168 -0.46 2.04 -0.10
C ALA A 168 -1.60 1.71 -1.09
N ALA A 169 -2.68 2.50 -1.04
CA ALA A 169 -3.85 2.33 -1.91
C ALA A 169 -3.49 2.50 -3.39
N LYS A 170 -2.64 3.48 -3.73
CA LYS A 170 -2.14 3.66 -5.10
C LYS A 170 -1.36 2.45 -5.59
N MET A 171 -0.52 1.86 -4.73
CA MET A 171 0.25 0.68 -5.09
C MET A 171 -0.63 -0.54 -5.33
N MET A 172 -1.62 -0.79 -4.47
CA MET A 172 -2.55 -1.91 -4.61
C MET A 172 -3.34 -1.86 -5.93
N LYS A 173 -3.75 -0.66 -6.35
CA LYS A 173 -4.42 -0.46 -7.65
C LYS A 173 -3.48 -0.74 -8.83
N SER A 174 -2.21 -0.30 -8.75
CA SER A 174 -1.22 -0.53 -9.81
C SER A 174 -0.72 -1.96 -9.95
N SER A 175 -0.89 -2.80 -8.92
CA SER A 175 -0.51 -4.22 -8.95
C SER A 175 -1.60 -5.15 -9.48
N GLY A 176 -2.82 -4.64 -9.66
CA GLY A 176 -4.00 -5.42 -10.08
C GLY A 176 -4.29 -5.39 -11.59
N ASP A 177 -3.54 -4.61 -12.38
CA ASP A 177 -3.68 -4.63 -13.84
C ASP A 177 -2.90 -5.82 -14.43
N PRO A 178 -3.55 -6.74 -15.17
CA PRO A 178 -2.89 -7.84 -15.86
C PRO A 178 -1.95 -7.40 -17.00
#